data_AF-A0A7V2AUC2-F1
#
_entry.id   AF-A0A7V2AUC2-F1
#
_cell.length_a   1.000
_cell.length_b   1.000
_cell.length_c   1.000
_cell.angle_alpha   90.00
_cell.angle_beta   90.00
_cell.angle_gamma   90.00
#
_symmetry.space_group_name_H-M   'P 1'
#
loop_
_entity.id
_entity.type
_entity.pdbx_description
1 polymer ?
#
loop_
_entity_poly.entity_id
_entity_poly.type
_entity_poly.pdbx_seq_one_letter_code
_entity_poly.pdbx_strand_id
1 'polypeptide(L)'
;MSLIIVLLALTSSCSDDETTGPDKTLDMNDAIDLVIDSILPEEVQPGQEYRCLRMVTSIPEGSVIEAYAPQQPGSAGPGASAPVSMQTTEESYFFLLDLAPATMYEHDVKFITVGKSGEYTVESARWWPVINGQTPEQFLVAVPDEAYVIAGNVNIKINPSQLPAFQFGPLFRQYKEGFIVVQGLMPAEALYFDAYNTYANGVSFFEAYKGSEDILTGIVQSAAADILDRIDYQANEGVEIITIYIIAHGGTNYVNLGGFSITADSFAAKMAEYPGILFNFLVGSCHSGSFIDDLSPLANVRVVLSACASDEGAKPDWDEAAGLTDHNAEDSGSEWTSSLLDAADIILGTPNAWTQILTWASEHGVPPTCMLLYQAGGTALGEDDELGIFDNLDLSNRTGHTTPGFYCSW
;
A
#
# COMPACT_ATOMS: atom_id res chain seq x y z
N MET A 1 -17.54 91.87 -19.63
CA MET A 1 -16.08 91.91 -19.44
C MET A 1 -15.77 90.81 -18.45
N SER A 2 -15.46 89.59 -18.88
CA SER A 2 -14.12 89.16 -19.36
C SER A 2 -13.07 89.51 -18.30
N LEU A 3 -12.26 88.61 -17.73
CA LEU A 3 -11.64 87.43 -18.32
C LEU A 3 -10.79 86.72 -17.23
N ILE A 4 -10.63 85.41 -17.38
CA ILE A 4 -9.42 84.59 -17.11
C ILE A 4 -9.10 84.07 -15.69
N ILE A 5 -9.05 82.73 -15.70
CA ILE A 5 -8.46 81.73 -14.82
C ILE A 5 -6.93 81.84 -14.81
N VAL A 6 -6.29 81.74 -13.65
CA VAL A 6 -4.95 81.12 -13.55
C VAL A 6 -4.94 80.16 -12.36
N LEU A 7 -4.81 78.89 -12.73
CA LEU A 7 -4.47 77.73 -11.91
C LEU A 7 -3.05 77.91 -11.35
N LEU A 8 -2.85 77.73 -10.04
CA LEU A 8 -1.53 77.38 -9.50
C LEU A 8 -1.70 76.17 -8.59
N ALA A 9 -1.28 75.01 -9.12
CA ALA A 9 -1.12 73.79 -8.37
C ALA A 9 0.12 73.91 -7.47
N LEU A 10 -0.07 73.76 -6.17
CA LEU A 10 1.00 73.46 -5.22
C LEU A 10 0.87 71.98 -4.85
N THR A 11 1.57 71.13 -5.60
CA THR A 11 1.83 69.74 -5.22
C THR A 11 2.86 69.75 -4.09
N SER A 12 2.38 69.60 -2.86
CA SER A 12 3.23 69.21 -1.74
C SER A 12 3.53 67.73 -1.88
N SER A 13 4.71 67.45 -2.42
CA SER A 13 5.43 66.19 -2.33
C SER A 13 5.67 65.83 -0.86
N CYS A 14 4.78 65.00 -0.29
CA CYS A 14 5.16 64.11 0.79
C CYS A 14 5.55 62.79 0.13
N SER A 15 6.86 62.66 -0.09
CA SER A 15 7.49 61.36 -0.28
C SER A 15 7.37 60.62 1.04
N ASP A 16 6.31 59.82 1.17
CA ASP A 16 6.39 58.67 2.05
C ASP A 16 7.33 57.70 1.34
N ASP A 17 8.61 57.79 1.70
CA ASP A 17 9.52 56.66 1.60
C ASP A 17 8.83 55.52 2.35
N GLU A 18 8.16 54.63 1.61
CA GLU A 18 7.99 53.25 2.05
C GLU A 18 9.40 52.67 2.15
N THR A 19 10.05 52.94 3.27
CA THR A 19 11.10 52.08 3.77
C THR A 19 10.47 50.71 3.89
N THR A 20 10.80 49.83 2.94
CA THR A 20 10.61 48.39 3.01
C THR A 20 10.88 47.97 4.44
N GLY A 21 9.82 47.53 5.13
CA GLY A 21 9.98 46.80 6.38
C GLY A 21 10.95 45.63 6.15
N PRO A 22 11.53 45.04 7.21
CA PRO A 22 12.32 43.84 7.02
C PRO A 22 11.47 42.85 6.20
N ASP A 23 11.99 42.35 5.07
CA ASP A 23 11.39 41.23 4.34
C ASP A 23 10.94 40.23 5.40
N LYS A 24 9.62 40.08 5.60
CA LYS A 24 9.10 39.22 6.65
C LYS A 24 9.38 37.80 6.19
N THR A 25 10.52 37.27 6.61
CA THR A 25 10.86 35.87 6.39
C THR A 25 9.96 35.03 7.27
N LEU A 26 9.13 34.18 6.66
CA LEU A 26 8.25 33.29 7.39
C LEU A 26 9.06 32.26 8.18
N ASP A 27 8.71 32.09 9.45
CA ASP A 27 9.17 30.94 10.22
C ASP A 27 8.30 29.69 9.91
N MET A 28 8.63 28.55 10.53
CA MET A 28 7.88 27.30 10.31
C MET A 28 6.43 27.43 10.78
N ASN A 29 6.14 28.19 11.83
CA ASN A 29 4.77 28.35 12.32
C ASN A 29 3.96 29.24 11.37
N ASP A 30 4.55 30.33 10.87
CA ASP A 30 3.94 31.13 9.82
C ASP A 30 3.59 30.27 8.58
N ALA A 31 4.48 29.33 8.20
CA ALA A 31 4.24 28.43 7.08
C ALA A 31 3.14 27.39 7.37
N ILE A 32 3.09 26.85 8.60
CA ILE A 32 2.03 25.95 9.06
C ILE A 32 0.67 26.67 9.01
N ASP A 33 0.59 27.89 9.53
CA ASP A 33 -0.63 28.70 9.52
C ASP A 33 -1.11 28.93 8.07
N LEU A 34 -0.20 29.25 7.16
CA LEU A 34 -0.52 29.38 5.73
C LEU A 34 -1.09 28.08 5.14
N VAL A 35 -0.47 26.93 5.44
CA VAL A 35 -0.95 25.63 4.95
C VAL A 35 -2.35 25.34 5.49
N ILE A 36 -2.56 25.48 6.80
CA ILE A 36 -3.84 25.14 7.44
C ILE A 36 -4.97 26.08 7.00
N ASP A 37 -4.72 27.38 6.99
CA ASP A 37 -5.78 28.36 6.81
C ASP A 37 -6.08 28.67 5.34
N SER A 38 -5.09 28.47 4.44
CA SER A 38 -5.21 28.86 3.02
C SER A 38 -5.11 27.71 2.04
N ILE A 39 -4.21 26.74 2.27
CA ILE A 39 -3.95 25.68 1.29
C ILE A 39 -4.88 24.47 1.50
N LEU A 40 -4.97 23.93 2.71
CA LEU A 40 -5.79 22.74 3.00
C LEU A 40 -7.28 22.91 2.64
N PRO A 41 -7.93 24.07 2.87
CA PRO A 41 -9.34 24.25 2.49
C PRO A 41 -9.61 24.17 0.99
N GLU A 42 -8.59 24.38 0.15
CA GLU A 42 -8.70 24.27 -1.30
C GLU A 42 -8.38 22.85 -1.81
N GLU A 43 -7.51 22.12 -1.10
CA GLU A 43 -7.01 20.81 -1.53
C GLU A 43 -7.78 19.61 -0.95
N VAL A 44 -8.44 19.78 0.20
CA VAL A 44 -9.18 18.69 0.89
C VAL A 44 -10.68 18.83 0.64
N GLN A 45 -11.30 17.80 0.07
CA GLN A 45 -12.74 17.81 -0.15
C GLN A 45 -13.51 17.65 1.18
N PRO A 46 -14.73 18.24 1.31
CA PRO A 46 -15.53 18.08 2.52
C PRO A 46 -15.80 16.60 2.85
N GLY A 47 -15.38 16.18 4.04
CA GLY A 47 -15.54 14.80 4.52
C GLY A 47 -14.47 13.82 4.02
N GLN A 48 -13.52 14.26 3.20
CA GLN A 48 -12.37 13.45 2.79
C GLN A 48 -11.42 13.26 3.98
N GLU A 49 -10.93 12.04 4.15
CA GLU A 49 -9.88 11.74 5.11
C GLU A 49 -8.54 12.31 4.65
N TYR A 50 -7.78 12.88 5.57
CA TYR A 50 -6.45 13.39 5.26
C TYR A 50 -5.56 13.47 6.51
N ARG A 51 -4.26 13.53 6.24
CA ARG A 51 -3.23 13.89 7.20
C ARG A 51 -2.18 14.75 6.52
N CYS A 52 -1.89 15.91 7.08
CA CYS A 52 -0.84 16.80 6.60
C CYS A 52 0.35 16.77 7.55
N LEU A 53 1.52 16.44 7.01
CA LEU A 53 2.76 16.24 7.73
C LEU A 53 3.78 17.29 7.33
N ARG A 54 4.53 17.81 8.30
CA ARG A 54 5.66 18.72 8.04
C ARG A 54 6.99 17.98 8.03
N MET A 55 7.91 18.47 7.21
CA MET A 55 9.34 18.24 7.42
C MET A 55 9.88 19.23 8.46
N VAL A 56 10.67 18.75 9.42
CA VAL A 56 11.14 19.57 10.56
C VAL A 56 12.06 20.70 10.13
N THR A 57 12.94 20.42 9.18
CA THR A 57 13.94 21.36 8.69
C THR A 57 13.47 21.99 7.38
N SER A 58 13.80 23.27 7.18
CA SER A 58 13.70 23.85 5.85
C SER A 58 14.61 23.13 4.86
N ILE A 59 14.19 23.12 3.61
CA ILE A 59 14.93 22.62 2.47
C ILE A 59 15.65 23.80 1.78
N PRO A 60 16.95 23.70 1.47
CA PRO A 60 17.71 24.77 0.83
C PRO A 60 17.18 25.11 -0.57
N GLU A 61 17.45 26.34 -1.03
CA GLU A 61 17.29 26.73 -2.44
C GLU A 61 18.00 25.74 -3.37
N GLY A 62 17.37 25.47 -4.51
CA GLY A 62 17.85 24.51 -5.51
C GLY A 62 17.64 23.04 -5.16
N SER A 63 17.03 22.72 -4.01
CA SER A 63 16.66 21.34 -3.67
C SER A 63 15.67 20.76 -4.66
N VAL A 64 15.87 19.49 -5.01
CA VAL A 64 15.01 18.73 -5.91
C VAL A 64 14.10 17.85 -5.08
N ILE A 65 12.79 17.93 -5.32
CA ILE A 65 11.77 17.09 -4.70
C ILE A 65 11.11 16.28 -5.81
N GLU A 66 11.14 14.97 -5.67
CA GLU A 66 10.60 14.03 -6.65
C GLU A 66 9.61 13.09 -5.99
N ALA A 67 8.60 12.66 -6.74
CA ALA A 67 7.81 11.50 -6.35
C ALA A 67 8.65 10.24 -6.60
N TYR A 68 8.66 9.30 -5.66
CA TYR A 68 9.30 8.01 -5.91
C TYR A 68 8.72 7.35 -7.17
N ALA A 69 9.61 6.77 -7.99
CA ALA A 69 9.23 6.09 -9.22
C ALA A 69 9.94 4.72 -9.29
N PRO A 70 9.20 3.60 -9.22
CA PRO A 70 9.79 2.28 -9.41
C PRO A 70 10.32 2.12 -10.83
N GLN A 71 11.36 1.29 -11.01
CA GLN A 71 11.92 1.03 -12.33
C GLN A 71 11.04 0.06 -13.11
N GLN A 72 10.76 0.33 -14.38
CA GLN A 72 10.06 -0.61 -15.25
C GLN A 72 11.09 -1.56 -15.90
N PRO A 73 11.05 -2.88 -15.67
CA PRO A 73 11.86 -3.82 -16.43
C PRO A 73 11.37 -3.87 -17.89
N GLY A 74 12.22 -3.42 -18.82
CA GLY A 74 12.14 -3.84 -20.21
C GLY A 74 11.19 -3.13 -21.18
N SER A 75 10.40 -2.10 -20.80
CA SER A 75 9.90 -1.08 -21.74
C SER A 75 9.02 -0.04 -21.06
N ALA A 76 9.14 1.21 -21.51
CA ALA A 76 8.19 2.27 -21.25
C ALA A 76 6.81 1.87 -21.81
N GLY A 77 5.92 1.40 -20.95
CA GLY A 77 4.49 1.35 -21.25
C GLY A 77 3.95 2.78 -21.44
N PRO A 78 3.07 3.02 -22.42
CA PRO A 78 2.52 4.34 -22.68
C PRO A 78 1.49 4.67 -21.60
N GLY A 79 1.87 5.46 -20.59
CA GLY A 79 0.89 5.97 -19.62
C GLY A 79 1.44 6.48 -18.30
N ALA A 80 2.66 6.12 -17.90
CA ALA A 80 3.24 6.69 -16.69
C ALA A 80 3.51 8.19 -16.92
N SER A 81 2.71 9.05 -16.28
CA SER A 81 3.06 10.45 -16.09
C SER A 81 4.50 10.49 -15.56
N ALA A 82 5.33 11.39 -16.12
CA ALA A 82 6.64 11.62 -15.54
C ALA A 82 6.44 11.89 -14.05
N PRO A 83 7.21 11.23 -13.15
CA PRO A 83 7.08 11.48 -11.73
C PRO A 83 7.22 12.98 -11.48
N VAL A 84 6.41 13.50 -10.56
CA VAL A 84 6.50 14.90 -10.12
C VAL A 84 7.96 15.18 -9.81
N SER A 85 8.48 16.28 -10.35
CA SER A 85 9.81 16.78 -10.07
C SER A 85 9.73 18.29 -9.98
N MET A 86 10.00 18.82 -8.80
CA MET A 86 10.01 20.26 -8.53
C MET A 86 11.36 20.66 -7.95
N GLN A 87 11.76 21.89 -8.23
CA GLN A 87 12.97 22.47 -7.68
C GLN A 87 12.62 23.74 -6.91
N THR A 88 13.10 23.84 -5.68
CA THR A 88 12.88 25.04 -4.86
C THR A 88 13.67 26.22 -5.41
N THR A 89 13.03 27.37 -5.57
CA THR A 89 13.66 28.63 -6.03
C THR A 89 14.20 29.49 -4.89
N GLU A 90 13.91 29.12 -3.64
CA GLU A 90 14.43 29.73 -2.42
C GLU A 90 14.43 28.69 -1.28
N GLU A 91 15.01 29.03 -0.12
CA GLU A 91 14.84 28.19 1.08
C GLU A 91 13.34 28.07 1.42
N SER A 92 12.87 26.83 1.59
CA SER A 92 11.43 26.53 1.72
C SER A 92 11.16 25.54 2.85
N TYR A 93 9.93 25.49 3.33
CA TYR A 93 9.42 24.40 4.18
C TYR A 93 8.64 23.42 3.32
N PHE A 94 8.70 22.14 3.65
CA PHE A 94 8.02 21.08 2.92
C PHE A 94 6.93 20.42 3.77
N PHE A 95 5.78 20.18 3.16
CA PHE A 95 4.68 19.44 3.75
C PHE A 95 4.17 18.36 2.78
N LEU A 96 3.80 17.22 3.32
CA LEU A 96 3.13 16.14 2.62
C LEU A 96 1.68 16.12 3.07
N LEU A 97 0.75 16.35 2.15
CA LEU A 97 -0.67 16.12 2.37
C LEU A 97 -1.01 14.73 1.84
N ASP A 98 -1.27 13.79 2.74
CA ASP A 98 -1.75 12.46 2.44
C ASP A 98 -3.29 12.47 2.44
N LEU A 99 -3.90 12.11 1.30
CA LEU A 99 -5.36 12.07 1.10
C LEU A 99 -5.94 10.67 1.25
N ALA A 100 -5.12 9.67 1.59
CA ALA A 100 -5.54 8.34 2.01
C ALA A 100 -4.61 7.83 3.12
N PRO A 101 -4.65 8.43 4.33
CA PRO A 101 -3.70 8.13 5.39
C PRO A 101 -3.58 6.64 5.72
N ALA A 102 -2.36 6.23 6.08
CA ALA A 102 -2.04 4.85 6.46
C ALA A 102 -2.47 3.82 5.40
N THR A 103 -2.20 4.12 4.12
CA THR A 103 -2.41 3.19 3.00
C THR A 103 -1.05 2.78 2.43
N MET A 104 -0.95 1.57 1.89
CA MET A 104 0.16 1.20 1.01
C MET A 104 0.27 2.20 -0.16
N TYR A 105 1.46 2.36 -0.72
CA TYR A 105 1.70 3.47 -1.64
C TYR A 105 1.34 3.11 -3.08
N GLU A 106 0.28 3.78 -3.51
CA GLU A 106 -0.01 4.33 -4.83
C GLU A 106 -1.36 5.05 -4.69
N HIS A 107 -1.41 6.12 -3.90
CA HIS A 107 -2.64 6.83 -3.58
C HIS A 107 -2.41 8.34 -3.65
N ASP A 108 -3.49 9.12 -3.67
CA ASP A 108 -3.37 10.56 -3.87
C ASP A 108 -2.65 11.24 -2.70
N VAL A 109 -1.58 11.95 -3.02
CA VAL A 109 -0.84 12.80 -2.09
C VAL A 109 -0.53 14.15 -2.75
N LYS A 110 -0.31 15.20 -1.96
CA LYS A 110 0.19 16.49 -2.45
C LYS A 110 1.52 16.84 -1.80
N PHE A 111 2.42 17.36 -2.61
CA PHE A 111 3.68 17.95 -2.18
C PHE A 111 3.49 19.46 -2.09
N ILE A 112 3.67 20.02 -0.91
CA ILE A 112 3.48 21.44 -0.65
C ILE A 112 4.83 22.04 -0.24
N THR A 113 5.27 23.06 -0.96
CA THR A 113 6.43 23.86 -0.55
C THR A 113 6.00 25.28 -0.23
N VAL A 114 6.46 25.83 0.89
CA VAL A 114 6.26 27.22 1.27
C VAL A 114 7.62 27.89 1.43
N GLY A 115 7.95 28.82 0.54
CA GLY A 115 9.17 29.62 0.59
C GLY A 115 9.22 30.56 1.78
N LYS A 116 10.42 31.00 2.19
CA LYS A 116 10.58 32.00 3.26
C LYS A 116 9.91 33.34 2.91
N SER A 117 9.73 33.63 1.62
CA SER A 117 8.96 34.79 1.14
C SER A 117 7.45 34.67 1.37
N GLY A 118 6.92 33.46 1.55
CA GLY A 118 5.49 33.14 1.56
C GLY A 118 4.92 32.70 0.22
N GLU A 119 5.70 32.71 -0.87
CA GLU A 119 5.32 32.01 -2.10
C GLU A 119 5.21 30.50 -1.85
N TYR A 120 4.22 29.85 -2.46
CA TYR A 120 4.01 28.40 -2.28
C TYR A 120 3.67 27.70 -3.58
N THR A 121 3.92 26.39 -3.58
CA THR A 121 3.59 25.48 -4.68
C THR A 121 2.90 24.24 -4.10
N VAL A 122 1.88 23.76 -4.80
CA VAL A 122 1.19 22.50 -4.50
C VAL A 122 1.25 21.62 -5.74
N GLU A 123 1.88 20.46 -5.64
CA GLU A 123 1.98 19.49 -6.72
C GLU A 123 1.25 18.19 -6.35
N SER A 124 0.50 17.63 -7.30
CA SER A 124 -0.21 16.37 -7.09
C SER A 124 0.68 15.18 -7.44
N ALA A 125 0.81 14.22 -6.54
CA ALA A 125 1.62 13.02 -6.71
C ALA A 125 0.83 11.76 -6.27
N ARG A 126 1.43 10.59 -6.48
CA ARG A 126 0.88 9.28 -6.10
C ARG A 126 1.78 8.47 -5.17
N TRP A 127 2.96 9.00 -4.86
CA TRP A 127 4.06 8.31 -4.19
C TRP A 127 4.69 9.22 -3.13
N TRP A 128 5.43 8.64 -2.19
CA TRP A 128 6.15 9.41 -1.16
C TRP A 128 7.20 10.34 -1.79
N PRO A 129 7.54 11.46 -1.12
CA PRO A 129 8.52 12.40 -1.62
C PRO A 129 9.95 11.91 -1.38
N VAL A 130 10.80 12.16 -2.37
CA VAL A 130 12.26 11.98 -2.34
C VAL A 130 12.90 13.35 -2.49
N ILE A 131 13.51 13.86 -1.42
CA ILE A 131 14.11 15.19 -1.37
C ILE A 131 15.62 15.04 -1.45
N ASN A 132 16.22 15.58 -2.51
CA ASN A 132 17.65 15.45 -2.80
C ASN A 132 18.14 13.98 -2.75
N GLY A 133 17.31 13.05 -3.24
CA GLY A 133 17.61 11.62 -3.26
C GLY A 133 17.35 10.88 -1.95
N GLN A 134 16.74 11.51 -0.95
CA GLN A 134 16.42 10.89 0.35
C GLN A 134 14.95 11.04 0.70
N THR A 135 14.33 9.96 1.19
CA THR A 135 12.98 10.01 1.76
C THR A 135 13.06 10.41 3.24
N PRO A 136 12.37 11.47 3.68
CA PRO A 136 12.29 11.81 5.09
C PRO A 136 11.60 10.70 5.92
N GLU A 137 12.20 10.34 7.06
CA GLU A 137 11.78 9.19 7.87
C GLU A 137 10.32 9.27 8.35
N GLN A 138 9.83 10.47 8.65
CA GLN A 138 8.45 10.67 9.09
C GLN A 138 7.39 10.33 8.02
N PHE A 139 7.79 10.14 6.76
CA PHE A 139 6.89 9.71 5.67
C PHE A 139 6.97 8.20 5.40
N LEU A 140 7.86 7.47 6.09
CA LEU A 140 8.07 6.03 5.89
C LEU A 140 7.14 5.14 6.74
N VAL A 141 6.34 5.73 7.61
CA VAL A 141 5.49 5.01 8.58
C VAL A 141 4.01 5.34 8.36
N ALA A 142 3.13 4.37 8.63
CA ALA A 142 1.68 4.53 8.47
C ALA A 142 1.10 5.53 9.48
N VAL A 143 1.58 5.48 10.73
CA VAL A 143 1.21 6.40 11.81
C VAL A 143 2.47 7.18 12.22
N PRO A 144 2.63 8.42 11.75
CA PRO A 144 3.76 9.27 12.11
C PRO A 144 3.61 9.82 13.54
N ASP A 145 4.73 10.26 14.12
CA ASP A 145 4.72 10.99 15.40
C ASP A 145 3.87 12.27 15.27
N GLU A 146 3.00 12.50 16.25
CA GLU A 146 2.14 13.69 16.35
C GLU A 146 2.92 15.01 16.23
N ALA A 147 4.20 15.05 16.60
CA ALA A 147 5.05 16.22 16.44
C ALA A 147 5.26 16.65 14.97
N TYR A 148 5.04 15.75 14.01
CA TYR A 148 5.10 16.00 12.58
C TYR A 148 3.73 16.32 11.96
N VAL A 149 2.63 16.00 12.65
CA VAL A 149 1.28 16.23 12.16
C VAL A 149 0.90 17.69 12.40
N ILE A 150 0.50 18.40 11.33
CA ILE A 150 0.05 19.80 11.45
C ILE A 150 -1.47 19.91 11.38
N ALA A 151 -2.12 18.97 10.69
CA ALA A 151 -3.57 18.86 10.59
C ALA A 151 -3.95 17.45 10.12
N GLY A 152 -5.13 16.99 10.49
CA GLY A 152 -5.70 15.73 10.03
C GLY A 152 -7.03 15.46 10.70
N ASN A 153 -7.82 14.55 10.14
CA ASN A 153 -9.14 14.16 10.65
C ASN A 153 -9.29 12.64 10.85
N VAL A 154 -8.18 11.91 10.76
CA VAL A 154 -8.12 10.46 10.98
C VAL A 154 -7.59 10.13 12.36
N ASN A 155 -8.13 9.08 12.98
CA ASN A 155 -7.60 8.50 14.21
C ASN A 155 -7.34 7.01 13.95
N ILE A 156 -6.07 6.71 13.66
CA ILE A 156 -5.59 5.36 13.31
C ILE A 156 -4.51 4.99 14.31
N LYS A 157 -4.57 3.78 14.85
CA LYS A 157 -3.52 3.22 15.70
C LYS A 157 -3.03 1.90 15.14
N ILE A 158 -1.73 1.70 15.32
CA ILE A 158 -1.01 0.47 15.00
C ILE A 158 -0.19 0.11 16.23
N ASN A 159 -0.37 -1.09 16.75
CA ASN A 159 0.34 -1.64 17.89
C ASN A 159 1.47 -2.55 17.41
N PRO A 160 2.54 -2.69 18.20
CA PRO A 160 3.56 -3.69 17.92
C PRO A 160 2.98 -5.10 18.03
N SER A 161 2.90 -5.79 16.90
CA SER A 161 2.41 -7.16 16.83
C SER A 161 3.46 -8.22 17.17
N GLN A 162 2.99 -9.44 17.44
CA GLN A 162 3.84 -10.63 17.58
C GLN A 162 3.55 -11.61 16.46
N LEU A 163 4.61 -12.11 15.81
CA LEU A 163 4.45 -13.13 14.77
C LEU A 163 3.75 -14.37 15.36
N PRO A 164 2.64 -14.82 14.75
CA PRO A 164 1.92 -15.99 15.22
C PRO A 164 2.75 -17.27 15.06
N ALA A 165 2.52 -18.21 15.98
CA ALA A 165 3.16 -19.51 15.99
C ALA A 165 2.20 -20.58 15.48
N PHE A 166 2.08 -20.71 14.16
CA PHE A 166 1.23 -21.73 13.54
C PHE A 166 1.74 -23.14 13.83
N GLN A 167 0.84 -24.01 14.27
CA GLN A 167 1.15 -25.41 14.54
C GLN A 167 -0.02 -26.29 14.12
N PHE A 168 0.15 -26.98 13.00
CA PHE A 168 -0.83 -27.92 12.47
C PHE A 168 -0.45 -29.36 12.78
N GLY A 169 -1.46 -30.19 13.06
CA GLY A 169 -1.30 -31.65 13.06
C GLY A 169 -1.03 -32.18 11.65
N PRO A 170 -0.91 -33.51 11.47
CA PRO A 170 -0.79 -34.09 10.13
C PRO A 170 -1.99 -33.73 9.26
N LEU A 171 -1.73 -33.03 8.15
CA LEU A 171 -2.74 -32.64 7.17
C LEU A 171 -2.78 -33.65 6.02
N PHE A 172 -3.93 -33.76 5.35
CA PHE A 172 -4.08 -34.61 4.17
C PHE A 172 -3.26 -34.03 3.01
N ARG A 173 -2.43 -34.88 2.38
CA ARG A 173 -1.50 -34.48 1.31
C ARG A 173 -1.67 -35.41 0.12
N GLN A 174 -2.04 -34.84 -1.03
CA GLN A 174 -2.21 -35.56 -2.30
C GLN A 174 -1.26 -35.07 -3.38
N TYR A 175 -0.81 -33.82 -3.27
CA TYR A 175 -0.03 -33.12 -4.29
C TYR A 175 1.31 -32.69 -3.71
N LYS A 176 2.33 -32.63 -4.57
CA LYS A 176 3.54 -31.89 -4.24
C LYS A 176 3.29 -30.40 -4.46
N GLU A 177 3.35 -29.60 -3.39
CA GLU A 177 3.03 -28.18 -3.41
C GLU A 177 4.28 -27.30 -3.36
N GLY A 178 4.20 -26.17 -4.04
CA GLY A 178 5.17 -25.09 -4.02
C GLY A 178 4.55 -23.82 -3.45
N PHE A 179 5.28 -23.15 -2.57
CA PHE A 179 4.90 -21.88 -1.96
C PHE A 179 5.98 -20.84 -2.26
N ILE A 180 5.60 -19.70 -2.83
CA ILE A 180 6.48 -18.57 -3.11
C ILE A 180 5.95 -17.38 -2.32
N VAL A 181 6.64 -17.02 -1.23
CA VAL A 181 6.25 -15.93 -0.33
C VAL A 181 7.20 -14.75 -0.57
N VAL A 182 6.65 -13.57 -0.82
CA VAL A 182 7.38 -12.46 -1.43
C VAL A 182 7.18 -11.17 -0.66
N GLN A 183 8.29 -10.56 -0.26
CA GLN A 183 8.34 -9.19 0.25
C GLN A 183 8.97 -8.29 -0.81
N GLY A 184 8.18 -7.40 -1.40
CA GLY A 184 8.62 -6.59 -2.54
C GLY A 184 9.45 -5.36 -2.18
N LEU A 185 9.28 -4.81 -0.97
CA LEU A 185 9.83 -3.50 -0.61
C LEU A 185 11.33 -3.54 -0.29
N MET A 186 12.04 -2.51 -0.73
CA MET A 186 13.39 -2.16 -0.32
C MET A 186 13.38 -1.47 1.06
N PRO A 187 14.44 -1.58 1.87
CA PRO A 187 14.47 -1.02 3.24
C PRO A 187 14.23 0.48 3.38
N ALA A 188 14.43 1.25 2.30
CA ALA A 188 14.23 2.70 2.29
C ALA A 188 12.84 3.12 1.80
N GLU A 189 11.97 2.16 1.47
CA GLU A 189 10.60 2.43 1.05
C GLU A 189 9.66 2.51 2.25
N ALA A 190 8.60 3.30 2.12
CA ALA A 190 7.61 3.45 3.16
C ALA A 190 6.93 2.11 3.46
N LEU A 191 6.58 1.87 4.73
CA LEU A 191 5.92 0.65 5.21
C LEU A 191 6.76 -0.64 5.07
N TYR A 192 8.08 -0.51 4.95
CA TYR A 192 8.99 -1.67 4.87
C TYR A 192 8.78 -2.68 6.01
N PHE A 193 8.63 -2.22 7.25
CA PHE A 193 8.50 -3.11 8.41
C PHE A 193 7.16 -3.86 8.43
N ASP A 194 6.06 -3.21 8.04
CA ASP A 194 4.75 -3.84 7.88
C ASP A 194 4.81 -4.95 6.82
N ALA A 195 5.39 -4.65 5.65
CA ALA A 195 5.59 -5.63 4.60
C ALA A 195 6.51 -6.79 5.03
N TYR A 196 7.53 -6.52 5.85
CA TYR A 196 8.38 -7.56 6.40
C TYR A 196 7.63 -8.49 7.36
N ASN A 197 6.83 -7.92 8.28
CA ASN A 197 6.01 -8.69 9.21
C ASN A 197 4.97 -9.54 8.49
N THR A 198 4.32 -8.96 7.47
CA THR A 198 3.39 -9.68 6.57
C THR A 198 4.05 -10.88 5.90
N TYR A 199 5.23 -10.68 5.31
CA TYR A 199 6.02 -11.76 4.72
C TYR A 199 6.40 -12.83 5.75
N ALA A 200 6.85 -12.43 6.94
CA ALA A 200 7.26 -13.36 7.98
C ALA A 200 6.06 -14.18 8.50
N ASN A 201 4.87 -13.57 8.60
CA ASN A 201 3.63 -14.25 8.92
C ASN A 201 3.29 -15.30 7.85
N GLY A 202 3.30 -14.93 6.57
CA GLY A 202 3.10 -15.87 5.45
C GLY A 202 4.11 -17.02 5.43
N VAL A 203 5.41 -16.74 5.64
CA VAL A 203 6.44 -17.80 5.75
C VAL A 203 6.14 -18.74 6.92
N SER A 204 5.79 -18.20 8.11
CA SER A 204 5.43 -19.00 9.27
C SER A 204 4.26 -19.94 8.96
N PHE A 205 3.21 -19.41 8.34
CA PHE A 205 2.01 -20.16 7.98
C PHE A 205 2.33 -21.30 7.00
N PHE A 206 2.98 -20.98 5.88
CA PHE A 206 3.29 -21.98 4.86
C PHE A 206 4.36 -22.98 5.31
N GLU A 207 5.27 -22.60 6.20
CA GLU A 207 6.22 -23.52 6.83
C GLU A 207 5.51 -24.53 7.74
N ALA A 208 4.51 -24.08 8.52
CA ALA A 208 3.68 -24.96 9.34
C ALA A 208 2.75 -25.85 8.49
N TYR A 209 2.25 -25.31 7.37
CA TYR A 209 1.36 -26.04 6.47
C TYR A 209 2.12 -27.12 5.70
N LYS A 210 3.26 -26.80 5.07
CA LYS A 210 3.87 -27.67 4.06
C LYS A 210 4.19 -29.09 4.54
N GLY A 211 4.04 -30.05 3.63
CA GLY A 211 4.52 -31.43 3.78
C GLY A 211 6.02 -31.56 3.59
N SER A 212 6.55 -32.78 3.77
CA SER A 212 7.98 -33.06 3.67
C SER A 212 8.55 -33.00 2.25
N GLU A 213 7.69 -33.15 1.23
CA GLU A 213 8.09 -33.11 -0.19
C GLU A 213 7.81 -31.75 -0.84
N ASP A 214 7.12 -30.86 -0.12
CA ASP A 214 6.74 -29.52 -0.60
C ASP A 214 7.92 -28.55 -0.54
N ILE A 215 7.84 -27.48 -1.31
CA ILE A 215 8.89 -26.47 -1.45
C ILE A 215 8.37 -25.12 -0.99
N LEU A 216 9.03 -24.52 -0.01
CA LEU A 216 8.79 -23.12 0.37
C LEU A 216 9.99 -22.26 -0.05
N THR A 217 9.71 -21.24 -0.84
CA THR A 217 10.68 -20.23 -1.27
C THR A 217 10.26 -18.86 -0.71
N GLY A 218 11.02 -18.35 0.26
CA GLY A 218 10.92 -16.96 0.68
C GLY A 218 11.85 -16.07 -0.16
N ILE A 219 11.32 -14.99 -0.74
CA ILE A 219 12.10 -13.98 -1.47
C ILE A 219 11.79 -12.59 -0.92
N VAL A 220 12.84 -11.77 -0.78
CA VAL A 220 12.75 -10.44 -0.17
C VAL A 220 13.58 -9.42 -0.95
N GLN A 221 13.22 -8.14 -0.86
CA GLN A 221 14.00 -7.02 -1.39
C GLN A 221 14.39 -7.25 -2.86
N SER A 222 15.65 -7.01 -3.25
CA SER A 222 16.12 -7.16 -4.63
C SER A 222 15.90 -8.54 -5.23
N ALA A 223 15.85 -9.60 -4.42
CA ALA A 223 15.60 -10.96 -4.90
C ALA A 223 14.13 -11.18 -5.32
N ALA A 224 13.21 -10.30 -4.90
CA ALA A 224 11.80 -10.35 -5.29
C ALA A 224 11.62 -10.09 -6.79
N ALA A 225 12.56 -9.40 -7.45
CA ALA A 225 12.55 -9.18 -8.90
C ALA A 225 12.65 -10.50 -9.70
N ASP A 226 13.23 -11.55 -9.11
CA ASP A 226 13.43 -12.86 -9.74
C ASP A 226 12.21 -13.81 -9.55
N ILE A 227 11.03 -13.28 -9.17
CA ILE A 227 9.85 -14.10 -8.83
C ILE A 227 9.42 -15.03 -9.97
N LEU A 228 9.48 -14.57 -11.23
CA LEU A 228 9.10 -15.38 -12.39
C LEU A 228 10.05 -16.57 -12.58
N ASP A 229 11.35 -16.38 -12.31
CA ASP A 229 12.34 -17.47 -12.32
C ASP A 229 12.10 -18.46 -11.16
N ARG A 230 11.47 -18.03 -10.06
CA ARG A 230 11.07 -18.95 -8.97
C ARG A 230 9.91 -19.84 -9.35
N ILE A 231 9.02 -19.39 -10.23
CA ILE A 231 7.99 -20.25 -10.83
C ILE A 231 8.68 -21.33 -11.69
N ASP A 232 9.62 -20.94 -12.54
CA ASP A 232 10.40 -21.88 -13.37
C ASP A 232 11.14 -22.91 -12.51
N TYR A 233 11.76 -22.46 -11.43
CA TYR A 233 12.45 -23.34 -10.48
C TYR A 233 11.53 -24.39 -9.87
N GLN A 234 10.40 -23.98 -9.28
CA GLN A 234 9.48 -24.92 -8.64
C GLN A 234 8.83 -25.86 -9.65
N ALA A 235 8.49 -25.38 -10.85
CA ALA A 235 8.00 -26.20 -11.94
C ALA A 235 9.00 -27.31 -12.33
N ASN A 236 10.30 -26.98 -12.42
CA ASN A 236 11.35 -27.96 -12.72
C ASN A 236 11.56 -28.98 -11.60
N GLU A 237 11.24 -28.62 -10.35
CA GLU A 237 11.24 -29.55 -9.22
C GLU A 237 10.00 -30.46 -9.21
N GLY A 238 9.06 -30.29 -10.15
CA GLY A 238 7.89 -31.14 -10.32
C GLY A 238 6.78 -30.89 -9.31
N VAL A 239 6.63 -29.65 -8.82
CA VAL A 239 5.43 -29.26 -8.07
C VAL A 239 4.20 -29.32 -8.99
N GLU A 240 3.07 -29.68 -8.41
CA GLU A 240 1.78 -29.78 -9.11
C GLU A 240 0.91 -28.54 -8.87
N ILE A 241 1.16 -27.83 -7.77
CA ILE A 241 0.45 -26.63 -7.36
C ILE A 241 1.47 -25.59 -6.89
N ILE A 242 1.35 -24.35 -7.34
CA ILE A 242 2.15 -23.22 -6.86
C ILE A 242 1.22 -22.18 -6.26
N THR A 243 1.43 -21.87 -4.98
CA THR A 243 0.81 -20.73 -4.30
C THR A 243 1.80 -19.58 -4.24
N ILE A 244 1.45 -18.44 -4.85
CA ILE A 244 2.22 -17.21 -4.83
C ILE A 244 1.54 -16.25 -3.86
N TYR A 245 2.28 -15.76 -2.88
CA TYR A 245 1.82 -14.80 -1.88
C TYR A 245 2.76 -13.58 -1.90
N ILE A 246 2.22 -12.41 -2.23
CA ILE A 246 2.99 -11.18 -2.43
C ILE A 246 2.49 -10.10 -1.48
N ILE A 247 3.42 -9.42 -0.79
CA ILE A 247 3.20 -8.13 -0.16
C ILE A 247 4.15 -7.10 -0.79
N ALA A 248 3.57 -6.07 -1.41
CA ALA A 248 4.31 -5.05 -2.14
C ALA A 248 3.53 -3.73 -2.25
N HIS A 249 4.23 -2.65 -2.60
CA HIS A 249 3.57 -1.51 -3.24
C HIS A 249 3.18 -1.87 -4.66
N GLY A 250 2.20 -1.19 -5.23
CA GLY A 250 1.75 -1.48 -6.58
C GLY A 250 0.50 -0.70 -6.97
N GLY A 251 0.13 -0.89 -8.23
CA GLY A 251 -0.92 -0.14 -8.90
C GLY A 251 -1.79 -1.01 -9.77
N THR A 252 -2.60 -0.36 -10.61
CA THR A 252 -3.45 -1.08 -11.55
C THR A 252 -2.60 -1.96 -12.46
N ASN A 253 -2.74 -3.27 -12.28
CA ASN A 253 -2.09 -4.36 -13.02
C ASN A 253 -0.57 -4.46 -12.83
N TYR A 254 -0.01 -3.95 -11.74
CA TYR A 254 1.40 -4.18 -11.40
C TYR A 254 1.71 -4.13 -9.90
N VAL A 255 2.81 -4.77 -9.51
CA VAL A 255 3.43 -4.69 -8.19
C VAL A 255 4.91 -4.34 -8.32
N ASN A 256 5.47 -3.65 -7.33
CA ASN A 256 6.89 -3.30 -7.28
C ASN A 256 7.65 -4.30 -6.43
N LEU A 257 8.51 -5.08 -7.07
CA LEU A 257 9.28 -6.18 -6.48
C LEU A 257 10.77 -5.91 -6.66
N GLY A 258 11.47 -5.63 -5.56
CA GLY A 258 12.92 -5.38 -5.58
C GLY A 258 13.32 -4.12 -6.36
N GLY A 259 12.44 -3.12 -6.39
CA GLY A 259 12.62 -1.88 -7.16
C GLY A 259 12.17 -1.96 -8.62
N PHE A 260 11.63 -3.10 -9.07
CA PHE A 260 11.13 -3.31 -10.43
C PHE A 260 9.63 -3.52 -10.46
N SER A 261 8.92 -2.89 -11.39
CA SER A 261 7.49 -3.13 -11.60
C SER A 261 7.27 -4.42 -12.38
N ILE A 262 6.51 -5.37 -11.82
CA ILE A 262 6.13 -6.63 -12.46
C ILE A 262 4.62 -6.63 -12.66
N THR A 263 4.16 -6.86 -13.89
CA THR A 263 2.76 -6.71 -14.28
C THR A 263 1.96 -8.00 -14.09
N ALA A 264 0.64 -7.87 -13.94
CA ALA A 264 -0.30 -9.00 -13.94
C ALA A 264 -0.18 -9.83 -15.24
N ASP A 265 -0.03 -9.16 -16.39
CA ASP A 265 0.27 -9.79 -17.68
C ASP A 265 1.55 -10.64 -17.67
N SER A 266 2.59 -10.21 -16.96
CA SER A 266 3.85 -10.97 -16.86
C SER A 266 3.65 -12.25 -16.06
N PHE A 267 2.85 -12.20 -14.98
CA PHE A 267 2.44 -13.40 -14.25
C PHE A 267 1.57 -14.32 -15.10
N ALA A 268 0.56 -13.78 -15.79
CA ALA A 268 -0.31 -14.53 -16.69
C ALA A 268 0.51 -15.25 -17.78
N ALA A 269 1.41 -14.54 -18.45
CA ALA A 269 2.29 -15.12 -19.46
C ALA A 269 3.14 -16.25 -18.91
N LYS A 270 3.75 -16.05 -17.73
CA LYS A 270 4.58 -17.07 -17.06
C LYS A 270 3.77 -18.29 -16.62
N MET A 271 2.60 -18.10 -16.02
CA MET A 271 1.72 -19.21 -15.62
C MET A 271 1.21 -20.02 -16.82
N ALA A 272 0.99 -19.37 -17.96
CA ALA A 272 0.55 -20.01 -19.20
C ALA A 272 1.62 -20.94 -19.82
N GLU A 273 2.90 -20.77 -19.47
CA GLU A 273 3.98 -21.68 -19.86
C GLU A 273 3.84 -23.06 -19.18
N TYR A 274 3.10 -23.14 -18.06
CA TYR A 274 2.96 -24.33 -17.23
C TYR A 274 1.50 -24.81 -17.09
N PRO A 275 0.83 -25.20 -18.20
CA PRO A 275 -0.60 -25.55 -18.17
C PRO A 275 -0.93 -26.80 -17.32
N GLY A 276 0.07 -27.60 -16.93
CA GLY A 276 -0.08 -28.75 -16.04
C GLY A 276 0.06 -28.44 -14.55
N ILE A 277 0.45 -27.22 -14.19
CA ILE A 277 0.60 -26.76 -12.80
C ILE A 277 -0.57 -25.86 -12.46
N LEU A 278 -1.20 -26.09 -11.29
CA LEU A 278 -2.27 -25.25 -10.78
C LEU A 278 -1.72 -24.07 -9.97
N PHE A 279 -2.34 -22.91 -10.08
CA PHE A 279 -1.87 -21.69 -9.42
C PHE A 279 -2.90 -21.10 -8.46
N ASN A 280 -2.43 -20.72 -7.27
CA ASN A 280 -3.11 -19.79 -6.37
C ASN A 280 -2.29 -18.49 -6.33
N PHE A 281 -2.96 -17.33 -6.38
CA PHE A 281 -2.29 -16.03 -6.40
C PHE A 281 -2.91 -15.10 -5.36
N LEU A 282 -2.14 -14.75 -4.33
CA LEU A 282 -2.55 -13.91 -3.21
C LEU A 282 -1.70 -12.64 -3.25
N VAL A 283 -2.34 -11.48 -3.31
CA VAL A 283 -1.63 -10.20 -3.48
C VAL A 283 -2.13 -9.12 -2.53
N GLY A 284 -1.25 -8.76 -1.59
CA GLY A 284 -1.33 -7.56 -0.76
C GLY A 284 -0.63 -6.40 -1.45
N SER A 285 -1.40 -5.54 -2.12
CA SER A 285 -0.95 -4.31 -2.78
C SER A 285 -2.15 -3.40 -3.02
N CYS A 286 -1.92 -2.10 -3.17
CA CYS A 286 -2.93 -1.20 -3.72
C CYS A 286 -3.34 -1.67 -5.12
N HIS A 287 -4.62 -1.43 -5.45
CA HIS A 287 -5.22 -1.79 -6.74
C HIS A 287 -5.18 -3.28 -7.08
N SER A 288 -4.88 -4.15 -6.11
CA SER A 288 -4.60 -5.57 -6.33
C SER A 288 -5.76 -6.35 -6.94
N GLY A 289 -7.01 -5.91 -6.74
CA GLY A 289 -8.18 -6.51 -7.39
C GLY A 289 -8.12 -6.48 -8.92
N SER A 290 -7.33 -5.59 -9.52
CA SER A 290 -7.17 -5.52 -10.97
C SER A 290 -6.44 -6.76 -11.55
N PHE A 291 -5.66 -7.49 -10.74
CA PHE A 291 -4.99 -8.73 -11.17
C PHE A 291 -5.98 -9.85 -11.52
N ILE A 292 -7.20 -9.80 -10.97
CA ILE A 292 -8.21 -10.85 -11.20
C ILE A 292 -8.57 -10.93 -12.69
N ASP A 293 -8.69 -9.79 -13.38
CA ASP A 293 -9.10 -9.74 -14.78
C ASP A 293 -8.07 -10.40 -15.72
N ASP A 294 -6.78 -10.24 -15.42
CA ASP A 294 -5.68 -10.81 -16.24
C ASP A 294 -5.41 -12.28 -15.91
N LEU A 295 -5.62 -12.70 -14.66
CA LEU A 295 -5.31 -14.05 -14.20
C LEU A 295 -6.48 -15.03 -14.33
N SER A 296 -7.73 -14.58 -14.12
CA SER A 296 -8.92 -15.44 -14.18
C SER A 296 -9.16 -16.16 -15.52
N PRO A 297 -8.76 -15.63 -16.70
CA PRO A 297 -8.94 -16.35 -17.97
C PRO A 297 -8.09 -17.63 -18.10
N LEU A 298 -7.06 -17.81 -17.26
CA LEU A 298 -6.17 -18.97 -17.34
C LEU A 298 -6.82 -20.21 -16.71
N ALA A 299 -6.93 -21.28 -17.49
CA ALA A 299 -7.55 -22.53 -17.05
C ALA A 299 -6.81 -23.23 -15.88
N ASN A 300 -5.54 -22.90 -15.68
CA ASN A 300 -4.71 -23.44 -14.61
C ASN A 300 -4.59 -22.50 -13.39
N VAL A 301 -5.24 -21.32 -13.41
CA VAL A 301 -5.41 -20.47 -12.23
C VAL A 301 -6.66 -20.93 -11.48
N ARG A 302 -6.50 -21.25 -10.20
CA ARG A 302 -7.55 -21.80 -9.34
C ARG A 302 -8.12 -20.76 -8.41
N VAL A 303 -7.25 -19.97 -7.78
CA VAL A 303 -7.63 -18.95 -6.82
C VAL A 303 -6.85 -17.68 -7.08
N VAL A 304 -7.54 -16.55 -7.09
CA VAL A 304 -6.91 -15.22 -6.99
C VAL A 304 -7.58 -14.47 -5.85
N LEU A 305 -6.79 -14.01 -4.89
CA LEU A 305 -7.24 -13.23 -3.76
C LEU A 305 -6.47 -11.91 -3.69
N SER A 306 -7.17 -10.80 -3.49
CA SER A 306 -6.58 -9.46 -3.44
C SER A 306 -6.98 -8.72 -2.18
N ALA A 307 -6.07 -7.90 -1.64
CA ALA A 307 -6.30 -7.12 -0.43
C ALA A 307 -7.33 -5.98 -0.58
N CYS A 308 -7.60 -5.53 -1.80
CA CYS A 308 -8.56 -4.47 -2.08
C CYS A 308 -9.08 -4.56 -3.52
N ALA A 309 -10.05 -3.71 -3.86
CA ALA A 309 -10.57 -3.59 -5.22
C ALA A 309 -9.56 -2.92 -6.16
N SER A 310 -9.87 -2.90 -7.46
CA SER A 310 -9.00 -2.33 -8.50
C SER A 310 -8.77 -0.82 -8.38
N ASP A 311 -9.64 -0.10 -7.67
CA ASP A 311 -9.63 1.35 -7.50
C ASP A 311 -9.39 1.79 -6.04
N GLU A 312 -9.01 0.87 -5.17
CA GLU A 312 -8.76 1.09 -3.74
C GLU A 312 -7.28 0.86 -3.38
N GLY A 313 -6.90 1.32 -2.19
CA GLY A 313 -5.57 1.09 -1.63
C GLY A 313 -5.58 0.07 -0.50
N ALA A 314 -4.58 -0.81 -0.47
CA ALA A 314 -4.43 -1.80 0.61
C ALA A 314 -3.94 -1.13 1.91
N LYS A 315 -4.33 -1.71 3.05
CA LYS A 315 -4.00 -1.17 4.37
C LYS A 315 -2.91 -2.00 5.08
N PRO A 316 -2.00 -1.35 5.82
CA PRO A 316 -1.15 -2.00 6.80
C PRO A 316 -2.02 -2.47 7.98
N ASP A 317 -1.40 -3.17 8.92
CA ASP A 317 -1.98 -3.67 10.18
C ASP A 317 -2.68 -2.54 10.99
N TRP A 318 -4.02 -2.44 10.99
CA TRP A 318 -4.77 -1.41 11.70
C TRP A 318 -5.47 -1.98 12.95
N ASP A 319 -5.07 -1.55 14.14
CA ASP A 319 -5.72 -1.98 15.39
C ASP A 319 -6.94 -1.15 15.80
N GLU A 320 -6.91 0.15 15.48
CA GLU A 320 -8.02 1.07 15.73
C GLU A 320 -8.17 2.02 14.55
N ALA A 321 -9.38 2.14 14.01
CA ALA A 321 -9.71 3.04 12.92
C ALA A 321 -11.20 3.40 12.96
N ALA A 322 -11.55 4.65 12.60
CA ALA A 322 -12.93 5.15 12.57
C ALA A 322 -13.77 4.89 13.84
N GLY A 323 -13.11 4.81 15.01
CA GLY A 323 -13.76 4.53 16.29
C GLY A 323 -14.12 3.05 16.53
N LEU A 324 -13.66 2.15 15.66
CA LEU A 324 -13.72 0.71 15.82
C LEU A 324 -12.37 0.17 16.29
N THR A 325 -12.41 -0.98 16.95
CA THR A 325 -11.23 -1.77 17.32
C THR A 325 -11.24 -3.04 16.50
N ASP A 326 -10.05 -3.44 16.09
CA ASP A 326 -9.84 -4.67 15.38
C ASP A 326 -10.19 -5.90 16.25
N HIS A 327 -10.75 -6.93 15.61
CA HIS A 327 -11.15 -8.16 16.28
C HIS A 327 -9.97 -9.10 16.54
N ASN A 328 -8.86 -8.92 15.83
CA ASN A 328 -7.64 -9.71 15.95
C ASN A 328 -6.38 -8.86 16.15
N ALA A 329 -6.46 -7.73 16.86
CA ALA A 329 -5.41 -6.72 17.10
C ALA A 329 -4.03 -7.18 17.66
N GLU A 330 -3.79 -8.48 17.81
CA GLU A 330 -2.48 -9.05 18.13
C GLU A 330 -1.86 -9.76 16.91
N ASP A 331 -2.58 -9.80 15.79
CA ASP A 331 -2.14 -10.34 14.51
C ASP A 331 -0.97 -9.53 13.96
N SER A 332 -0.30 -10.06 12.94
CA SER A 332 0.93 -9.46 12.43
C SER A 332 0.91 -9.41 10.92
N GLY A 333 0.89 -8.20 10.38
CA GLY A 333 1.01 -7.96 8.94
C GLY A 333 -0.17 -7.17 8.40
N SER A 334 -0.14 -6.88 7.10
CA SER A 334 -1.13 -6.03 6.46
C SER A 334 -2.54 -6.57 6.67
N GLU A 335 -3.46 -5.69 7.09
CA GLU A 335 -4.83 -5.96 7.50
C GLU A 335 -5.50 -7.21 6.89
N TRP A 336 -5.69 -7.21 5.57
CA TRP A 336 -6.41 -8.29 4.92
C TRP A 336 -5.61 -9.61 4.93
N THR A 337 -4.29 -9.54 4.74
CA THR A 337 -3.49 -10.77 4.61
C THR A 337 -3.27 -11.46 5.95
N SER A 338 -3.17 -10.71 7.06
CA SER A 338 -3.12 -11.30 8.41
C SER A 338 -4.47 -11.93 8.76
N SER A 339 -5.58 -11.22 8.51
CA SER A 339 -6.94 -11.73 8.65
C SER A 339 -7.19 -13.04 7.88
N LEU A 340 -6.69 -13.13 6.62
CA LEU A 340 -6.75 -14.33 5.80
C LEU A 340 -6.01 -15.52 6.44
N LEU A 341 -4.80 -15.30 6.96
CA LEU A 341 -3.98 -16.36 7.55
C LEU A 341 -4.55 -16.82 8.90
N ASP A 342 -5.09 -15.90 9.69
CA ASP A 342 -5.79 -16.22 10.95
C ASP A 342 -7.06 -17.05 10.68
N ALA A 343 -7.83 -16.68 9.65
CA ALA A 343 -8.97 -17.48 9.23
C ALA A 343 -8.56 -18.88 8.77
N ALA A 344 -7.47 -18.99 8.01
CA ALA A 344 -6.94 -20.29 7.58
C ALA A 344 -6.42 -21.13 8.77
N ASP A 345 -5.78 -20.52 9.76
CA ASP A 345 -5.34 -21.18 11.00
C ASP A 345 -6.54 -21.76 11.78
N ILE A 346 -7.60 -20.98 11.93
CA ILE A 346 -8.82 -21.42 12.62
C ILE A 346 -9.47 -22.60 11.90
N ILE A 347 -9.56 -22.55 10.56
CA ILE A 347 -10.11 -23.65 9.74
C ILE A 347 -9.26 -24.92 9.92
N LEU A 348 -7.94 -24.81 9.85
CA LEU A 348 -7.01 -25.95 10.00
C LEU A 348 -6.99 -26.50 11.42
N GLY A 349 -7.13 -25.62 12.43
CA GLY A 349 -7.19 -25.98 13.84
C GLY A 349 -8.51 -26.60 14.27
N THR A 350 -9.57 -26.46 13.47
CA THR A 350 -10.92 -26.95 13.77
C THR A 350 -11.24 -28.20 12.94
N PRO A 351 -11.27 -29.42 13.52
CA PRO A 351 -11.37 -30.67 12.76
C PRO A 351 -12.60 -30.76 11.83
N ASN A 352 -13.73 -30.21 12.25
CA ASN A 352 -14.95 -30.21 11.44
C ASN A 352 -14.81 -29.27 10.23
N ALA A 353 -14.25 -28.07 10.44
CA ALA A 353 -14.02 -27.10 9.36
C ALA A 353 -13.03 -27.66 8.33
N TRP A 354 -11.89 -28.21 8.78
CA TRP A 354 -10.96 -28.86 7.85
C TRP A 354 -11.57 -30.05 7.10
N THR A 355 -12.38 -30.87 7.76
CA THR A 355 -13.11 -31.97 7.08
C THR A 355 -14.07 -31.44 6.02
N GLN A 356 -14.70 -30.29 6.28
CA GLN A 356 -15.58 -29.62 5.33
C GLN A 356 -14.80 -29.12 4.10
N ILE A 357 -13.63 -28.49 4.32
CA ILE A 357 -12.71 -28.09 3.23
C ILE A 357 -12.33 -29.29 2.37
N LEU A 358 -11.96 -30.42 2.96
CA LEU A 358 -11.62 -31.65 2.23
C LEU A 358 -12.81 -32.17 1.42
N THR A 359 -14.02 -32.07 1.97
CA THR A 359 -15.25 -32.50 1.30
C THR A 359 -15.52 -31.63 0.08
N TRP A 360 -15.54 -30.31 0.23
CA TRP A 360 -15.75 -29.39 -0.89
C TRP A 360 -14.66 -29.49 -1.94
N ALA A 361 -13.39 -29.60 -1.53
CA ALA A 361 -12.27 -29.80 -2.44
C ALA A 361 -12.49 -31.05 -3.32
N SER A 362 -12.93 -32.15 -2.70
CA SER A 362 -13.27 -33.38 -3.44
C SER A 362 -14.49 -33.22 -4.35
N GLU A 363 -15.52 -32.50 -3.94
CA GLU A 363 -16.75 -32.29 -4.72
C GLU A 363 -16.50 -31.44 -5.97
N HIS A 364 -15.64 -30.43 -5.85
CA HIS A 364 -15.26 -29.54 -6.95
C HIS A 364 -14.05 -30.03 -7.75
N GLY A 365 -13.38 -31.09 -7.28
CA GLY A 365 -12.21 -31.66 -7.96
C GLY A 365 -11.01 -30.73 -7.97
N VAL A 366 -10.81 -29.97 -6.89
CA VAL A 366 -9.70 -29.02 -6.72
C VAL A 366 -8.83 -29.42 -5.53
N PRO A 367 -7.56 -29.00 -5.50
CA PRO A 367 -6.71 -29.27 -4.35
C PRO A 367 -7.24 -28.67 -3.04
N PRO A 368 -7.05 -29.34 -1.89
CA PRO A 368 -7.46 -28.81 -0.59
C PRO A 368 -6.92 -27.41 -0.29
N THR A 369 -5.69 -27.09 -0.71
CA THR A 369 -5.11 -25.74 -0.51
C THR A 369 -5.86 -24.67 -1.28
N CYS A 370 -6.33 -24.95 -2.50
CA CYS A 370 -7.15 -24.00 -3.26
C CYS A 370 -8.46 -23.70 -2.53
N MET A 371 -9.15 -24.75 -2.07
CA MET A 371 -10.39 -24.60 -1.31
C MET A 371 -10.16 -23.88 0.02
N LEU A 372 -9.10 -24.24 0.75
CA LEU A 372 -8.74 -23.60 2.02
C LEU A 372 -8.54 -22.09 1.84
N LEU A 373 -7.72 -21.67 0.88
CA LEU A 373 -7.39 -20.25 0.70
C LEU A 373 -8.62 -19.45 0.28
N TYR A 374 -9.44 -19.97 -0.63
CA TYR A 374 -10.67 -19.31 -1.05
C TYR A 374 -11.65 -19.14 0.13
N GLN A 375 -11.88 -20.21 0.89
CA GLN A 375 -12.81 -20.17 2.03
C GLN A 375 -12.28 -19.35 3.20
N ALA A 376 -10.98 -19.41 3.48
CA ALA A 376 -10.34 -18.54 4.47
C ALA A 376 -10.53 -17.06 4.10
N GLY A 377 -10.49 -16.74 2.80
CA GLY A 377 -10.76 -15.41 2.31
C GLY A 377 -12.15 -14.87 2.67
N GLY A 378 -13.21 -15.63 2.41
CA GLY A 378 -14.57 -15.26 2.83
C GLY A 378 -14.76 -15.30 4.35
N THR A 379 -14.15 -16.29 5.01
CA THR A 379 -14.21 -16.45 6.48
C THR A 379 -13.57 -15.26 7.21
N ALA A 380 -12.46 -14.73 6.69
CA ALA A 380 -11.82 -13.51 7.21
C ALA A 380 -12.76 -12.28 7.16
N LEU A 381 -13.73 -12.26 6.24
CA LEU A 381 -14.74 -11.22 6.14
C LEU A 381 -16.05 -11.55 6.88
N GLY A 382 -16.09 -12.67 7.61
CA GLY A 382 -17.28 -13.14 8.32
C GLY A 382 -18.37 -13.69 7.41
N GLU A 383 -18.04 -14.14 6.19
CA GLU A 383 -19.02 -14.62 5.20
C GLU A 383 -19.40 -16.10 5.35
N ASP A 384 -18.61 -16.90 6.07
CA ASP A 384 -18.84 -18.36 6.22
C ASP A 384 -18.89 -18.78 7.70
N ASP A 385 -20.12 -18.81 8.24
CA ASP A 385 -20.39 -19.15 9.63
C ASP A 385 -20.23 -20.66 9.92
N GLU A 386 -20.21 -21.52 8.89
CA GLU A 386 -20.02 -22.96 9.03
C GLU A 386 -18.56 -23.32 9.37
N LEU A 387 -17.63 -22.40 9.13
CA LEU A 387 -16.18 -22.58 9.33
C LEU A 387 -15.64 -22.02 10.65
N GLY A 388 -16.50 -21.42 11.48
CA GLY A 388 -16.20 -21.13 12.88
C GLY A 388 -15.76 -19.69 13.19
N ILE A 389 -15.85 -18.77 12.22
CA ILE A 389 -15.65 -17.33 12.44
C ILE A 389 -16.95 -16.60 12.08
N PHE A 390 -17.40 -15.74 12.99
CA PHE A 390 -18.63 -14.95 12.82
C PHE A 390 -18.34 -13.45 12.64
N ASP A 391 -17.13 -13.04 13.03
CA ASP A 391 -16.70 -11.65 12.99
C ASP A 391 -15.88 -11.41 11.73
N ASN A 392 -16.07 -10.25 11.10
CA ASN A 392 -15.19 -9.78 10.05
C ASN A 392 -13.87 -9.33 10.69
N LEU A 393 -12.79 -10.05 10.43
CA LEU A 393 -11.47 -9.79 10.99
C LEU A 393 -10.79 -8.59 10.31
N ASP A 394 -11.15 -8.27 9.07
CA ASP A 394 -10.56 -7.13 8.35
C ASP A 394 -11.21 -5.80 8.78
N LEU A 395 -10.55 -5.06 9.67
CA LEU A 395 -10.95 -3.74 10.14
C LEU A 395 -11.04 -2.74 8.98
N SER A 396 -10.14 -2.82 7.99
CA SER A 396 -10.19 -1.92 6.83
C SER A 396 -11.45 -2.13 6.00
N ASN A 397 -11.94 -3.37 5.91
CA ASN A 397 -13.22 -3.68 5.28
C ASN A 397 -14.40 -3.21 6.14
N ARG A 398 -14.36 -3.46 7.45
CA ARG A 398 -15.41 -3.01 8.40
C ARG A 398 -15.58 -1.50 8.45
N THR A 399 -14.50 -0.76 8.23
CA THR A 399 -14.50 0.71 8.17
C THR A 399 -14.80 1.25 6.76
N GLY A 400 -14.95 0.37 5.76
CA GLY A 400 -15.32 0.73 4.39
C GLY A 400 -14.18 1.30 3.55
N HIS A 401 -12.92 1.02 3.91
CA HIS A 401 -11.73 1.49 3.18
C HIS A 401 -11.25 0.51 2.12
N THR A 402 -11.58 -0.77 2.25
CA THR A 402 -11.16 -1.83 1.34
C THR A 402 -12.28 -2.81 1.09
N THR A 403 -12.25 -3.37 -0.11
CA THR A 403 -13.12 -4.45 -0.57
C THR A 403 -12.23 -5.54 -1.16
N PRO A 404 -11.77 -6.51 -0.34
CA PRO A 404 -10.95 -7.60 -0.84
C PRO A 404 -11.63 -8.36 -1.99
N GLY A 405 -10.83 -8.77 -2.98
CA GLY A 405 -11.32 -9.41 -4.20
C GLY A 405 -11.10 -10.91 -4.18
N PHE A 406 -12.09 -11.66 -4.68
CA PHE A 406 -12.10 -13.13 -4.66
C PHE A 406 -12.43 -13.70 -6.04
N TYR A 407 -11.62 -14.63 -6.51
CA TYR A 407 -11.89 -15.44 -7.70
C TYR A 407 -11.58 -16.91 -7.43
N CYS A 408 -12.48 -17.79 -7.91
CA CYS A 408 -12.25 -19.23 -8.04
C CYS A 408 -12.74 -19.76 -9.39
N SER A 409 -12.15 -20.85 -9.88
CA SER A 409 -12.48 -21.43 -11.20
C SER A 409 -13.34 -22.70 -11.18
N TRP A 410 -14.12 -22.94 -10.11
CA TRP A 410 -14.95 -24.14 -9.93
C TRP A 410 -16.38 -23.87 -9.45
#